data_AF-A0A3N5MP38-F1
#
_entry.id   AF-A0A3N5MP38-F1
#
_cell.length_a   1.000
_cell.length_b   1.000
_cell.length_c   1.000
_cell.angle_alpha   90.00
_cell.angle_beta   90.00
_cell.angle_gamma   90.00
#
_symmetry.space_group_name_H-M   'P 1'
#
loop_
_entity.id
_entity.type
_entity.pdbx_description
1 polymer ?
#
loop_
_entity_poly.entity_id
_entity_poly.type
_entity_poly.pdbx_seq_one_letter_code
_entity_poly.pdbx_strand_id
1 'polypeptide(L)'
;MTSSLRMLALSGGGLLIATGVAIAQQLSVDINRISESGVGEKVGTVVVSEGKGGVSFKVSVKGVPKGQRGFHVHEKGDCGAASKDGKMTAG
;
A
#
# COMPACT_ATOMS: atom_id res chain seq x y z
N MET A 1 -24.71 1.95 4.76
CA MET A 1 -25.51 1.08 3.86
C MET A 1 -25.46 -0.34 4.40
N THR A 2 -26.27 -0.60 5.43
CA THR A 2 -26.53 -1.92 6.00
C THR A 2 -27.82 -2.40 5.36
N SER A 3 -27.75 -3.42 4.49
CA SER A 3 -28.96 -3.99 3.88
C SER A 3 -29.61 -4.97 4.86
N SER A 4 -30.83 -4.66 5.27
CA SER A 4 -31.68 -5.48 6.13
C SER A 4 -32.10 -6.76 5.40
N LEU A 5 -31.49 -7.90 5.70
CA LEU A 5 -31.88 -9.19 5.15
C LEU A 5 -32.99 -9.80 6.03
N ARG A 6 -34.23 -9.78 5.53
CA ARG A 6 -35.36 -10.49 6.15
C ARG A 6 -35.11 -11.99 6.05
N MET A 7 -34.81 -12.63 7.19
CA MET A 7 -34.74 -14.09 7.34
C MET A 7 -36.15 -14.68 7.19
N LEU A 8 -36.41 -15.34 6.06
CA LEU A 8 -37.51 -16.30 5.95
C LEU A 8 -36.99 -17.64 6.48
N ALA A 9 -37.51 -18.06 7.63
CA ALA A 9 -37.19 -19.34 8.24
C ALA A 9 -37.76 -20.48 7.38
N LEU A 10 -36.89 -21.33 6.82
CA LEU A 10 -37.28 -22.63 6.27
C LEU A 10 -36.54 -23.73 7.03
N SER A 11 -37.32 -24.51 7.76
CA SER A 11 -36.98 -25.72 8.48
C SER A 11 -36.55 -26.84 7.53
N GLY A 12 -35.35 -27.39 7.74
CA GLY A 12 -34.92 -28.68 7.19
C GLY A 12 -33.66 -28.61 6.33
N GLY A 13 -32.55 -29.15 6.85
CA GLY A 13 -31.26 -29.28 6.17
C GLY A 13 -30.23 -28.25 6.63
N GLY A 14 -29.29 -28.66 7.47
CA GLY A 14 -28.23 -27.80 8.02
C GLY A 14 -27.33 -27.25 6.91
N LEU A 15 -27.61 -26.04 6.44
CA LEU A 15 -26.75 -25.28 5.54
C LEU A 15 -25.54 -24.78 6.34
N LEU A 16 -24.39 -25.42 6.12
CA LEU A 16 -23.09 -24.91 6.57
C LEU A 16 -22.78 -23.61 5.81
N ILE A 17 -23.16 -22.47 6.40
CA ILE A 17 -22.80 -21.15 5.89
C ILE A 17 -21.31 -20.95 6.22
N ALA A 18 -20.43 -21.21 5.25
CA ALA A 18 -19.04 -20.81 5.30
C ALA A 18 -18.98 -19.27 5.22
N THR A 19 -18.99 -18.60 6.36
CA THR A 19 -18.71 -17.17 6.43
C THR A 19 -17.23 -16.95 6.12
N GLY A 20 -16.92 -16.50 4.91
CA GLY A 20 -15.57 -16.09 4.54
C GLY A 20 -15.12 -14.94 5.44
N VAL A 21 -14.02 -15.14 6.17
CA VAL A 21 -13.39 -14.09 6.97
C VAL A 21 -12.65 -13.17 6.00
N ALA A 22 -13.16 -11.96 5.77
CA ALA A 22 -12.43 -10.96 5.00
C ALA A 22 -11.29 -10.41 5.87
N ILE A 23 -10.07 -10.93 5.67
CA ILE A 23 -8.85 -10.33 6.24
C ILE A 23 -8.54 -9.07 5.42
N ALA A 24 -8.44 -7.93 6.09
CA ALA A 24 -7.90 -6.72 5.48
C ALA A 24 -6.40 -6.93 5.26
N GLN A 25 -6.00 -7.24 4.02
CA GLN A 25 -4.59 -7.34 3.66
C GLN A 25 -3.95 -5.95 3.72
N GLN A 26 -3.04 -5.77 4.67
CA GLN A 26 -2.24 -4.56 4.82
C GLN A 26 -0.85 -4.83 4.22
N LEU A 27 -0.44 -4.01 3.25
CA LEU A 27 0.91 -4.06 2.68
C LEU A 27 1.79 -3.03 3.37
N SER A 28 2.97 -3.43 3.82
CA SER A 28 3.97 -2.54 4.39
C SER A 28 5.15 -2.44 3.43
N VAL A 29 5.45 -1.24 2.94
CA VAL A 29 6.52 -0.97 1.99
C VAL A 29 7.60 -0.15 2.69
N ASP A 30 8.84 -0.62 2.65
CA ASP A 30 9.97 0.16 3.18
C ASP A 30 10.33 1.31 2.26
N ILE A 31 10.66 2.45 2.86
CA ILE A 31 11.11 3.65 2.15
C ILE A 31 12.58 3.86 2.45
N ASN A 32 13.39 3.83 1.40
CA ASN A 32 14.83 4.05 1.45
C ASN A 32 15.19 5.38 0.82
N ARG A 33 16.27 5.99 1.30
CA ARG A 33 16.86 7.15 0.62
C ARG A 33 17.67 6.66 -0.58
N ILE A 34 17.47 7.28 -1.73
CA ILE A 34 18.14 6.93 -2.98
C ILE A 34 19.02 8.08 -3.48
N SER A 35 20.06 7.75 -4.22
CA SER A 35 21.00 8.71 -4.82
C SER A 35 21.58 8.16 -6.12
N GLU A 36 22.52 8.90 -6.73
CA GLU A 36 23.30 8.47 -7.89
C GLU A 36 24.11 7.18 -7.62
N SER A 37 24.33 6.83 -6.35
CA SER A 37 24.99 5.58 -5.93
C SER A 37 24.03 4.42 -5.68
N GLY A 38 22.72 4.60 -5.87
CA GLY A 38 21.69 3.58 -5.70
C GLY A 38 20.92 3.68 -4.38
N VAL A 39 20.43 2.52 -3.91
CA VAL A 39 19.60 2.41 -2.70
C VAL A 39 20.46 2.55 -1.44
N GLY A 40 20.11 3.50 -0.58
CA GLY A 40 20.75 3.75 0.69
C GLY A 40 19.88 3.34 1.89
N GLU A 41 20.05 4.08 2.98
CA GLU A 41 19.42 3.80 4.27
C GLU A 41 17.89 3.80 4.23
N LYS A 42 17.28 2.91 5.01
CA LYS A 42 15.84 2.96 5.28
C LYS A 42 15.52 4.19 6.12
N VAL A 43 14.62 5.03 5.62
CA VAL A 43 14.17 6.26 6.29
C VAL A 43 12.74 6.18 6.80
N GLY A 44 12.01 5.11 6.47
CA GLY A 44 10.64 4.93 6.92
C GLY A 44 9.91 3.78 6.27
N THR A 45 8.58 3.87 6.33
CA THR A 45 7.65 2.87 5.82
C THR A 45 6.37 3.55 5.32
N VAL A 46 5.75 2.96 4.29
CA VAL A 46 4.39 3.27 3.87
C VAL A 46 3.53 2.05 4.12
N VAL A 47 2.45 2.26 4.88
CA VAL A 47 1.40 1.26 5.05
C VAL A 47 0.30 1.52 4.04
N VAL A 48 0.03 0.54 3.20
CA VAL A 48 -1.01 0.56 2.17
C VAL A 48 -2.18 -0.30 2.64
N SER A 49 -3.38 0.26 2.61
CA SER A 49 -4.60 -0.42 3.00
C SER A 49 -5.78 -0.08 2.10
N GLU A 50 -6.63 -1.06 1.84
CA GLU A 50 -7.84 -0.91 1.03
C GLU A 50 -9.04 -0.49 1.89
N GLY A 51 -9.87 0.40 1.35
CA GLY A 51 -11.10 0.83 1.98
C GLY A 51 -12.18 1.21 0.97
N LYS A 52 -13.37 1.53 1.46
CA LYS A 52 -14.53 1.84 0.61
C LYS A 52 -14.33 3.05 -0.32
N GLY A 53 -13.39 3.94 0.01
CA GLY A 53 -13.03 5.12 -0.79
C GLY A 53 -11.81 4.93 -1.69
N GLY A 54 -11.30 3.69 -1.83
CA GLY A 54 -10.07 3.39 -2.56
C GLY A 54 -8.91 3.02 -1.62
N VAL A 55 -7.69 3.20 -2.10
CA VAL A 55 -6.46 2.83 -1.40
C VAL A 55 -5.95 3.99 -0.53
N SER A 56 -5.60 3.70 0.71
CA SER A 56 -4.99 4.64 1.65
C SER A 56 -3.49 4.36 1.78
N PHE A 57 -2.68 5.42 1.72
CA PHE A 57 -1.23 5.37 1.95
C PHE A 57 -0.89 6.13 3.22
N LYS A 58 -0.52 5.40 4.28
CA LYS A 58 -0.05 5.97 5.53
C LYS A 58 1.48 6.00 5.53
N VAL A 59 2.04 7.17 5.25
CA VAL A 59 3.49 7.40 5.16
C VAL A 59 4.07 7.76 6.53
N SER A 60 5.17 7.12 6.91
CA SER A 60 5.92 7.42 8.14
C SER A 60 7.41 7.45 7.82
N VAL A 61 7.97 8.64 7.64
CA VAL A 61 9.38 8.86 7.26
C VAL A 61 10.08 9.83 8.21
N LYS A 62 11.40 9.67 8.36
CA LYS A 62 12.27 10.54 9.15
C LYS A 62 13.39 11.11 8.26
N GLY A 63 13.99 12.22 8.68
CA GLY A 63 15.13 12.82 7.96
C GLY A 63 14.79 13.47 6.62
N VAL A 64 13.51 13.62 6.28
CA VAL A 64 13.05 14.35 5.10
C VAL A 64 12.75 15.81 5.48
N PRO A 65 13.17 16.82 4.71
CA PRO A 65 12.85 18.23 4.97
C PRO A 65 11.35 18.47 5.19
N LYS A 66 10.93 19.54 5.86
CA LYS A 66 9.49 19.85 5.97
C LYS A 66 8.94 20.37 4.64
N GLY A 67 7.65 20.14 4.36
CA GLY A 67 6.96 20.65 3.16
C GLY A 67 6.23 19.59 2.33
N GLN A 68 5.46 20.05 1.34
CA GLN A 68 4.78 19.19 0.37
C GLN A 68 5.77 18.57 -0.62
N ARG A 69 5.50 17.35 -1.07
CA ARG A 69 6.32 16.57 -2.01
C ARG A 69 5.45 15.75 -2.93
N GLY A 70 5.94 15.50 -4.15
CA GLY A 70 5.32 14.55 -5.05
C GLY A 70 5.29 13.14 -4.44
N PHE A 71 4.18 12.44 -4.65
CA PHE A 71 3.99 11.06 -4.23
C PHE A 71 3.28 10.32 -5.37
N HIS A 72 3.92 9.30 -5.91
CA HIS A 72 3.43 8.54 -7.06
C HIS A 72 3.93 7.09 -6.99
N VAL A 73 3.23 6.20 -7.69
CA VAL A 73 3.66 4.82 -7.89
C VAL A 73 4.38 4.76 -9.23
N HIS A 74 5.56 4.18 -9.26
CA HIS A 74 6.30 3.91 -10.50
C HIS A 74 5.87 2.57 -11.09
N GLU A 75 5.92 2.48 -12.42
CA GLU A 75 5.62 1.25 -13.15
C GLU A 75 6.62 0.13 -12.82
N LYS A 76 7.90 0.48 -12.64
CA LYS A 76 8.98 -0.46 -12.34
C LYS A 76 9.24 -0.47 -10.83
N GLY A 77 9.26 -1.67 -10.25
CA GLY A 77 9.61 -1.89 -8.84
C GLY A 77 11.11 -1.85 -8.57
N ASP A 78 11.83 -0.89 -9.14
CA ASP A 78 13.27 -0.72 -8.98
C ASP A 78 13.57 0.67 -8.43
N CYS A 79 14.27 0.74 -7.30
CA CYS A 79 14.68 1.98 -6.64
C CYS A 79 16.18 2.27 -6.83
N GLY A 80 16.89 1.48 -7.65
CA GLY A 80 18.29 1.68 -7.99
C GLY A 80 18.53 2.98 -8.76
N ALA A 81 19.81 3.35 -8.89
CA ALA A 81 20.17 4.49 -9.73
C ALA A 81 19.98 4.16 -11.21
N ALA A 82 19.56 5.15 -12.01
CA ALA A 82 19.34 5.01 -13.44
C ALA A 82 20.13 6.06 -14.23
N SER A 83 20.56 5.71 -15.44
CA SER A 83 21.18 6.68 -16.35
C SER A 83 20.13 7.53 -17.04
N LYS A 84 20.27 8.85 -16.92
CA LYS A 84 19.48 9.85 -17.65
C LYS A 84 20.45 10.81 -18.33
N ASP A 85 20.38 10.87 -19.66
CA ASP A 85 21.26 11.71 -20.49
C ASP A 85 22.76 11.49 -20.23
N GLY A 86 23.14 10.24 -19.96
CA GLY A 86 24.53 9.85 -19.68
C GLY A 86 25.00 10.12 -18.24
N LYS A 87 24.14 10.65 -17.37
CA LYS A 87 24.42 10.84 -15.94
C LYS A 87 23.60 9.88 -15.09
N MET A 88 24.23 9.25 -14.09
CA MET A 88 23.52 8.48 -13.07
C MET A 88 22.71 9.41 -12.17
N THR A 89 21.44 9.08 -11.97
CA THR A 89 20.53 9.78 -11.07
C THR A 89 19.79 8.79 -10.20
N ALA A 90 19.17 9.29 -9.13
CA ALA A 90 18.22 8.50 -8.35
C ALA A 90 17.10 7.97 -9.27
N GLY A 91 16.74 6.70 -9.11
CA GLY A 91 15.68 6.02 -9.86
C GLY A 91 14.32 6.71 -9.78
#